data_AF-A0A1V3XXT7-F1
#
_entry.id   AF-A0A1V3XXT7-F1
#
_cell.length_a   1.000
_cell.length_b   1.000
_cell.length_c   1.000
_cell.angle_alpha   90.00
_cell.angle_beta   90.00
_cell.angle_gamma   90.00
#
_symmetry.space_group_name_H-M   'P 1'
#
loop_
_entity.id
_entity.type
_entity.pdbx_description
1 polymer ?
#
loop_
_entity_poly.entity_id
_entity_poly.type
_entity_poly.pdbx_seq_one_letter_code
_entity_poly.pdbx_strand_id
1 'polypeptide(L)'
;MTHYLFKHPQVDFIWVTGGPKIVALANAAGKPGLSVGPGNAPIYIHKTADLKGAVVDILISKTFDSSVICPAEQTCVIDDEIYDEVIAEFERMGAQLLTPEQAKAVAEFAFGCGDKISLAAVGQKASELAARAGFSVSPTVKVLLAALPADLDELAGHPLVQEKLMPVLGVVRARSVQHAIDIAVLVTEHGGLGHTSAVYANDEKVIQAYGLAVRTGRILVNAPTSVGALGGVYNNLTPTFSLGCGTWGGSSTTENVNYRQLLNIKTVSRRRTPPQWFRVPSNTYFNEGALDNLRELDSETVVLVTDALTEERGVIDTLRSKLRTNHVQVFAEVTPEPDESTIRRGVALLQRVQPDLLIAVGGGSVLDAGKAIRLFYEHPEKSLDELTMPFLDPRKRVADYPVDRHRIQLVAVPTTSGTGSEVSPAAVLTVRGKKETLVDYSLVPDLAIVDPVLTSSMPQQLTADTGIDALTHALEAGVSIFASPYTDALCAQAARLIFDALPRAYEHPDDLSARTAMSNAATLAGLAFSNAFVGTNHALAHAVGAKFGISHGRANGIFLPHVLRYNASLPTKFMPAPGYSAYIARTSTRSWAS
;
A
#
# COMPACT_ATOMS: atom_id res chain seq x y z
N MET A 1 5.89 14.85 -45.67
CA MET A 1 6.46 13.56 -45.19
C MET A 1 6.01 13.23 -43.77
N THR A 2 6.32 14.05 -42.75
CA THR A 2 5.99 13.78 -41.33
C THR A 2 4.52 13.47 -41.07
N HIS A 3 3.59 14.30 -41.57
CA HIS A 3 2.15 14.08 -41.42
C HIS A 3 1.66 12.73 -41.98
N TYR A 4 2.32 12.24 -43.03
CA TYR A 4 2.03 10.95 -43.64
C TYR A 4 2.59 9.81 -42.78
N LEU A 5 3.87 9.87 -42.41
CA LEU A 5 4.53 8.82 -41.61
C LEU A 5 3.89 8.65 -40.23
N PHE A 6 3.56 9.74 -39.54
CA PHE A 6 2.92 9.68 -38.23
C PHE A 6 1.58 8.95 -38.28
N LYS A 7 0.83 9.07 -39.39
CA LYS A 7 -0.46 8.39 -39.58
C LYS A 7 -0.34 7.06 -40.32
N HIS A 8 0.85 6.68 -40.78
CA HIS A 8 1.04 5.49 -41.62
C HIS A 8 0.77 4.20 -40.82
N PRO A 9 -0.06 3.24 -41.29
CA PRO A 9 -0.50 2.11 -40.47
C PRO A 9 0.63 1.17 -40.00
N GLN A 10 1.79 1.17 -40.65
CA GLN A 10 2.94 0.35 -40.25
C GLN A 10 3.89 1.01 -39.22
N VAL A 11 3.58 2.24 -38.79
CA VAL A 11 4.34 2.90 -37.72
C VAL A 11 3.59 2.67 -36.43
N ASP A 12 4.12 1.86 -35.51
CA ASP A 12 3.47 1.52 -34.23
C ASP A 12 3.78 2.52 -33.10
N PHE A 13 4.86 3.29 -33.26
CA PHE A 13 5.38 4.17 -32.23
C PHE A 13 5.99 5.44 -32.83
N ILE A 14 5.78 6.59 -32.18
CA ILE A 14 6.35 7.88 -32.59
C ILE A 14 7.28 8.39 -31.50
N TRP A 15 8.58 8.46 -31.78
CA TRP A 15 9.53 9.19 -30.95
C TRP A 15 9.89 10.49 -31.65
N VAL A 16 9.59 11.61 -31.03
CA VAL A 16 9.88 12.93 -31.59
C VAL A 16 10.62 13.83 -30.62
N THR A 17 11.56 14.59 -31.16
CA THR A 17 12.26 15.66 -30.47
C THR A 17 12.04 16.97 -31.22
N GLY A 18 11.81 18.06 -30.50
CA GLY A 18 11.71 19.40 -31.07
C GLY A 18 10.66 20.28 -30.41
N GLY A 19 10.34 21.41 -31.05
CA GLY A 19 9.44 22.41 -30.46
C GLY A 19 7.98 21.96 -30.30
N PRO A 20 7.13 22.79 -29.66
CA PRO A 20 5.76 22.42 -29.28
C PRO A 20 4.88 21.91 -30.41
N LYS A 21 5.10 22.40 -31.64
CA LYS A 21 4.30 22.02 -32.82
C LYS A 21 4.51 20.57 -33.23
N ILE A 22 5.73 20.05 -33.18
CA ILE A 22 6.00 18.67 -33.58
C ILE A 22 5.51 17.68 -32.51
N VAL A 23 5.63 18.06 -31.23
CA VAL A 23 5.05 17.34 -30.09
C VAL A 23 3.53 17.26 -30.20
N ALA A 24 2.86 18.41 -30.42
CA ALA A 24 1.42 18.44 -30.62
C ALA A 24 0.98 17.60 -31.82
N LEU A 25 1.74 17.63 -32.92
CA LEU A 25 1.46 16.80 -34.09
C LEU A 25 1.63 15.31 -33.82
N ALA A 26 2.67 14.90 -33.08
CA ALA A 26 2.88 13.51 -32.67
C ALA A 26 1.74 13.02 -31.77
N ASN A 27 1.36 13.82 -30.77
CA ASN A 27 0.25 13.51 -29.87
C ASN A 27 -1.09 13.41 -30.63
N ALA A 28 -1.34 14.32 -31.57
CA ALA A 28 -2.53 14.30 -32.41
C ALA A 28 -2.57 13.15 -33.43
N ALA A 29 -1.45 12.43 -33.65
CA ALA A 29 -1.42 11.27 -34.54
C ALA A 29 -2.17 10.06 -33.95
N GLY A 30 -2.48 10.07 -32.65
CA GLY A 30 -3.26 9.03 -31.98
C GLY A 30 -2.50 7.72 -31.78
N LYS A 31 -1.17 7.74 -31.90
CA LYS A 31 -0.30 6.58 -31.69
C LYS A 31 0.49 6.71 -30.40
N PRO A 32 0.88 5.58 -29.77
CA PRO A 32 1.84 5.59 -28.69
C PRO A 32 3.10 6.37 -29.10
N GLY A 33 3.62 7.20 -28.21
CA GLY A 33 4.80 7.97 -28.52
C GLY A 33 5.52 8.56 -27.33
N LEU A 34 6.74 9.01 -27.59
CA LEU A 34 7.59 9.77 -26.70
C LEU A 34 7.87 11.12 -27.35
N SER A 35 7.41 12.15 -26.69
CA SER A 35 7.59 13.54 -27.13
C SER A 35 8.61 14.22 -26.23
N VAL A 36 9.56 14.90 -26.83
CA VAL A 36 10.52 15.77 -26.14
C VAL A 36 10.25 17.19 -26.62
N GLY A 37 9.73 18.01 -25.71
CA GLY A 37 9.38 19.40 -25.97
C GLY A 37 10.58 20.35 -25.85
N PRO A 38 10.35 21.66 -26.05
CA PRO A 38 11.37 22.68 -25.84
C PRO A 38 11.81 22.75 -24.37
N GLY A 39 12.98 23.36 -24.13
CA GLY A 39 13.43 23.72 -22.80
C GLY A 39 13.24 25.20 -22.52
N ASN A 40 13.24 25.60 -21.26
CA ASN A 40 13.47 27.00 -20.89
C ASN A 40 14.05 27.01 -19.47
N ALA A 41 15.29 26.55 -19.32
CA ALA A 41 15.83 26.20 -18.01
C ALA A 41 16.04 27.44 -17.12
N PRO A 42 15.30 27.59 -16.00
CA PRO A 42 15.65 28.54 -14.95
C PRO A 42 16.76 27.99 -14.06
N ILE A 43 17.54 28.91 -13.51
CA ILE A 43 18.66 28.62 -12.62
C ILE A 43 18.58 29.56 -11.45
N TYR A 44 18.50 29.03 -10.25
CA TYR A 44 18.57 29.84 -9.05
C TYR A 44 19.96 29.74 -8.41
N ILE A 45 20.67 30.87 -8.25
CA ILE A 45 21.90 30.95 -7.45
C ILE A 45 21.54 31.56 -6.09
N HIS A 46 21.50 30.72 -5.07
CA HIS A 46 21.31 31.14 -3.68
C HIS A 46 22.66 31.56 -3.08
N LYS A 47 22.64 32.52 -2.15
CA LYS A 47 23.84 33.06 -1.47
C LYS A 47 24.75 32.03 -0.79
N THR A 48 24.24 30.84 -0.51
CA THR A 48 25.06 29.74 0.07
C THR A 48 25.90 28.98 -0.95
N ALA A 49 25.72 29.23 -2.26
CA ALA A 49 26.40 28.49 -3.32
C ALA A 49 27.90 28.82 -3.41
N ASP A 50 28.66 27.93 -4.05
CA ASP A 50 29.99 28.30 -4.59
C ASP A 50 29.79 29.16 -5.84
N LEU A 51 29.92 30.48 -5.69
CA LEU A 51 29.65 31.45 -6.76
C LEU A 51 30.58 31.26 -7.96
N LYS A 52 31.86 30.96 -7.71
CA LYS A 52 32.85 30.78 -8.78
C LYS A 52 32.58 29.49 -9.55
N GLY A 53 32.30 28.40 -8.83
CA GLY A 53 31.88 27.15 -9.43
C GLY A 53 30.61 27.32 -10.28
N ALA A 54 29.58 27.97 -9.72
CA ALA A 54 28.32 28.21 -10.41
C ALA A 54 28.50 29.01 -11.72
N VAL A 55 29.30 30.08 -11.71
CA VAL A 55 29.60 30.86 -12.92
C VAL A 55 30.31 30.03 -13.97
N VAL A 56 31.32 29.23 -13.58
CA VAL A 56 32.04 28.34 -14.50
C VAL A 56 31.10 27.33 -15.13
N ASP A 57 30.26 26.67 -14.33
CA ASP A 57 29.31 25.67 -14.81
C ASP A 57 28.28 26.27 -15.78
N ILE A 58 27.69 27.42 -15.42
CA ILE A 58 26.75 28.13 -16.29
C ILE A 58 27.43 28.54 -17.60
N LEU A 59 28.69 28.99 -17.57
CA LEU A 59 29.42 29.31 -18.79
C LEU A 59 29.78 28.09 -19.62
N ILE A 60 30.20 26.97 -19.00
CA ILE A 60 30.42 25.69 -19.69
C ILE A 60 29.16 25.35 -20.48
N SER A 61 28.02 25.46 -19.82
CA SER A 61 26.75 25.03 -20.39
C SER A 61 26.18 26.00 -21.42
N LYS A 62 26.28 27.31 -21.19
CA LYS A 62 25.83 28.33 -22.14
C LYS A 62 26.72 28.44 -23.39
N THR A 63 27.99 28.05 -23.29
CA THR A 63 28.90 28.04 -24.45
C THR A 63 28.93 26.70 -25.18
N PHE A 64 28.45 25.63 -24.55
CA PHE A 64 28.35 24.31 -25.17
C PHE A 64 27.42 24.37 -26.39
N ASP A 65 27.97 24.02 -27.57
CA ASP A 65 27.28 24.09 -28.86
C ASP A 65 26.61 25.46 -29.12
N SER A 66 27.24 26.55 -28.67
CA SER A 66 26.69 27.91 -28.76
C SER A 66 25.26 28.05 -28.21
N SER A 67 24.94 27.30 -27.14
CA SER A 67 23.63 27.27 -26.47
C SER A 67 22.47 26.72 -27.31
N VAL A 68 22.73 25.96 -28.38
CA VAL A 68 21.67 25.34 -29.21
C VAL A 68 20.99 24.16 -28.49
N ILE A 69 21.70 23.54 -27.54
CA ILE A 69 21.18 22.40 -26.80
C ILE A 69 20.05 22.82 -25.84
N CYS A 70 18.92 22.10 -25.87
CA CYS A 70 17.68 22.48 -25.17
C CYS A 70 17.74 22.62 -23.63
N PRO A 71 18.62 21.92 -22.87
CA PRO A 71 18.70 22.14 -21.43
C PRO A 71 19.58 23.34 -21.07
N ALA A 72 20.25 24.01 -22.01
CA ALA A 72 21.16 25.12 -21.71
C ALA A 72 20.45 26.23 -20.91
N GLU A 73 21.21 26.90 -20.05
CA GLU A 73 20.70 27.90 -19.12
C GLU A 73 20.05 29.07 -19.85
N GLN A 74 18.85 29.44 -19.43
CA GLN A 74 18.11 30.51 -20.09
C GLN A 74 18.00 31.75 -19.23
N THR A 75 17.62 31.60 -17.96
CA THR A 75 17.44 32.71 -17.03
C THR A 75 18.04 32.35 -15.69
N CYS A 76 19.05 33.11 -15.29
CA CYS A 76 19.73 33.01 -14.01
C CYS A 76 19.13 34.01 -13.03
N VAL A 77 18.51 33.49 -11.99
CA VAL A 77 17.91 34.21 -10.87
C VAL A 77 18.92 34.18 -9.74
N ILE A 78 19.31 35.34 -9.23
CA ILE A 78 20.42 35.47 -8.29
C ILE A 78 19.94 36.26 -7.08
N ASP A 79 20.23 35.81 -5.87
CA ASP A 79 19.94 36.57 -4.65
C ASP A 79 20.57 37.97 -4.72
N ASP A 80 19.81 38.99 -4.33
CA ASP A 80 20.23 40.39 -4.41
C ASP A 80 21.56 40.65 -3.67
N GLU A 81 21.79 39.97 -2.54
CA GLU A 81 23.00 40.06 -1.71
C GLU A 81 24.29 39.69 -2.45
N ILE A 82 24.22 38.83 -3.48
CA ILE A 82 25.38 38.30 -4.22
C ILE A 82 25.35 38.68 -5.70
N TYR A 83 24.34 39.41 -6.17
CA TYR A 83 24.14 39.68 -7.60
C TYR A 83 25.36 40.35 -8.23
N ASP A 84 25.85 41.44 -7.65
CA ASP A 84 26.96 42.20 -8.22
C ASP A 84 28.27 41.41 -8.22
N GLU A 85 28.49 40.57 -7.21
CA GLU A 85 29.64 39.66 -7.15
C GLU A 85 29.58 38.61 -8.26
N VAL A 86 28.41 38.00 -8.48
CA VAL A 86 28.19 37.01 -9.54
C VAL A 86 28.36 37.63 -10.94
N ILE A 87 27.82 38.84 -11.17
CA ILE A 87 28.00 39.54 -12.44
C ILE A 87 29.47 39.87 -12.69
N ALA A 88 30.18 40.38 -11.69
CA ALA A 88 31.61 40.66 -11.82
C ALA A 88 32.42 39.39 -12.14
N GLU A 89 32.07 38.24 -11.54
CA GLU A 89 32.70 36.97 -11.83
C GLU A 89 32.39 36.46 -13.25
N PHE A 90 31.16 36.64 -13.73
CA PHE A 90 30.82 36.35 -15.14
C PHE A 90 31.65 37.21 -16.11
N GLU A 91 31.78 38.51 -15.85
CA GLU A 91 32.59 39.41 -16.68
C GLU A 91 34.06 39.03 -16.67
N ARG A 92 34.61 38.71 -15.49
CA ARG A 92 35.98 38.20 -15.33
C ARG A 92 36.23 36.94 -16.18
N MET A 93 35.22 36.10 -16.34
CA MET A 93 35.30 34.84 -17.10
C MET A 93 34.96 34.99 -18.60
N GLY A 94 34.70 36.22 -19.06
CA GLY A 94 34.51 36.55 -20.47
C GLY A 94 33.05 36.62 -20.92
N ALA A 95 32.10 36.77 -20.00
CA ALA A 95 30.77 37.27 -20.35
C ALA A 95 30.79 38.81 -20.42
N GLN A 96 29.73 39.41 -20.96
CA GLN A 96 29.57 40.87 -20.93
C GLN A 96 28.14 41.24 -20.54
N LEU A 97 27.99 42.12 -19.55
CA LEU A 97 26.69 42.71 -19.25
C LEU A 97 26.30 43.74 -20.33
N LEU A 98 25.14 43.55 -20.93
CA LEU A 98 24.61 44.44 -21.96
C LEU A 98 23.99 45.70 -21.34
N THR A 99 24.11 46.83 -22.05
CA THR A 99 23.27 47.99 -21.73
C THR A 99 21.80 47.71 -22.08
N PRO A 100 20.83 48.45 -21.51
CA PRO A 100 19.41 48.28 -21.84
C PRO A 100 19.12 48.38 -23.35
N GLU A 101 19.80 49.28 -24.06
CA GLU A 101 19.66 49.46 -25.51
C GLU A 101 20.20 48.26 -26.28
N GLN A 102 21.34 47.70 -25.86
CA GLN A 102 21.93 46.51 -26.46
C GLN A 102 21.07 45.28 -26.22
N ALA A 103 20.56 45.09 -24.99
CA ALA A 103 19.65 44.00 -24.65
C ALA A 103 18.36 44.07 -25.47
N LYS A 104 17.79 45.28 -25.64
CA LYS A 104 16.64 45.53 -26.50
C LYS A 104 16.94 45.20 -27.97
N ALA A 105 18.10 45.61 -28.49
CA ALA A 105 18.50 45.29 -29.86
C ALA A 105 18.63 43.78 -30.11
N VAL A 106 19.20 43.03 -29.15
CA VAL A 106 19.24 41.56 -29.21
C VAL A 106 17.82 40.97 -29.17
N ALA A 107 16.96 41.48 -28.28
CA ALA A 107 15.58 41.01 -28.16
C ALA A 107 14.77 41.24 -29.45
N GLU A 108 14.88 42.42 -30.06
CA GLU A 108 14.23 42.76 -31.33
C GLU A 108 14.77 41.92 -32.49
N PHE A 109 16.09 41.71 -32.56
CA PHE A 109 16.68 40.85 -33.60
C PHE A 109 16.26 39.38 -33.47
N ALA A 110 16.20 38.86 -32.23
CA ALA A 110 15.88 37.47 -31.97
C ALA A 110 14.38 37.17 -32.00
N PHE A 111 13.53 38.08 -31.54
CA PHE A 111 12.10 37.85 -31.31
C PHE A 111 11.17 38.89 -31.96
N GLY A 112 11.69 39.89 -32.70
CA GLY A 112 10.88 40.94 -33.33
C GLY A 112 10.10 40.52 -34.59
N CYS A 113 10.33 39.31 -35.11
CA CYS A 113 9.71 38.79 -36.33
C CYS A 113 8.38 38.05 -36.09
N GLY A 114 7.68 38.34 -34.98
CA GLY A 114 6.44 37.67 -34.54
C GLY A 114 6.70 36.55 -33.52
N ASP A 115 5.80 35.57 -33.43
CA ASP A 115 5.83 34.51 -32.39
C ASP A 115 6.95 33.45 -32.55
N LYS A 116 7.99 33.73 -33.34
CA LYS A 116 9.08 32.78 -33.62
C LYS A 116 10.43 33.43 -33.40
N ILE A 117 11.32 32.68 -32.77
CA ILE A 117 12.74 33.03 -32.74
C ILE A 117 13.30 33.10 -34.17
N SER A 118 14.10 34.12 -34.42
CA SER A 118 14.86 34.30 -35.65
C SER A 118 15.88 33.18 -35.79
N LEU A 119 15.77 32.36 -36.84
CA LEU A 119 16.76 31.32 -37.15
C LEU A 119 18.17 31.90 -37.36
N ALA A 120 18.27 33.17 -37.74
CA ALA A 120 19.55 33.87 -37.89
C ALA A 120 20.23 34.19 -36.55
N ALA A 121 19.52 34.09 -35.42
CA ALA A 121 20.05 34.28 -34.07
C ALA A 121 20.50 32.96 -33.41
N VAL A 122 19.93 31.82 -33.82
CA VAL A 122 20.20 30.50 -33.23
C VAL A 122 21.64 30.06 -33.49
N GLY A 123 22.32 29.57 -32.44
CA GLY A 123 23.66 28.97 -32.52
C GLY A 123 24.78 29.87 -33.02
N GLN A 124 24.59 31.19 -33.00
CA GLN A 124 25.64 32.14 -33.35
C GLN A 124 26.59 32.35 -32.18
N LYS A 125 27.84 32.74 -32.45
CA LYS A 125 28.75 33.24 -31.41
C LYS A 125 28.24 34.58 -30.86
N ALA A 126 28.53 34.89 -29.60
CA ALA A 126 28.08 36.14 -28.96
C ALA A 126 28.47 37.41 -29.74
N SER A 127 29.69 37.47 -30.27
CA SER A 127 30.17 38.60 -31.07
C SER A 127 29.46 38.74 -32.42
N GLU A 128 29.18 37.62 -33.09
CA GLU A 128 28.44 37.60 -34.36
C GLU A 128 26.97 37.96 -34.15
N LEU A 129 26.37 37.47 -33.05
CA LEU A 129 25.00 37.81 -32.66
C LEU A 129 24.87 39.32 -32.38
N ALA A 130 25.80 39.90 -31.63
CA ALA A 130 25.84 41.34 -31.37
C ALA A 130 25.95 42.15 -32.68
N ALA A 131 26.86 41.76 -33.57
CA ALA A 131 27.04 42.40 -34.88
C ALA A 131 25.75 42.40 -35.71
N ARG A 132 25.03 41.27 -35.72
CA ARG A 132 23.74 41.16 -36.42
C ARG A 132 22.61 41.94 -35.75
N ALA A 133 22.67 42.10 -34.43
CA ALA A 133 21.76 42.95 -33.66
C ALA A 133 22.10 44.45 -33.77
N GLY A 134 23.19 44.83 -34.46
CA GLY A 134 23.52 46.23 -34.76
C GLY A 134 24.51 46.90 -33.80
N PHE A 135 25.23 46.14 -32.97
CA PHE A 135 26.31 46.66 -32.12
C PHE A 135 27.53 45.74 -32.13
N SER A 136 28.61 46.10 -31.45
CA SER A 136 29.83 45.28 -31.45
C SER A 136 30.33 45.05 -30.03
N VAL A 137 30.82 43.82 -29.80
CA VAL A 137 31.50 43.40 -28.57
C VAL A 137 32.84 42.78 -28.94
N SER A 138 33.75 42.62 -27.99
CA SER A 138 35.03 41.96 -28.24
C SER A 138 34.80 40.54 -28.79
N PRO A 139 35.58 40.07 -29.78
CA PRO A 139 35.52 38.68 -30.26
C PRO A 139 35.78 37.63 -29.18
N THR A 140 36.39 38.02 -28.05
CA THR A 140 36.66 37.15 -26.89
C THR A 140 35.45 36.96 -25.97
N VAL A 141 34.37 37.73 -26.15
CA VAL A 141 33.14 37.59 -25.36
C VAL A 141 32.45 36.27 -25.71
N LYS A 142 32.14 35.49 -24.68
CA LYS A 142 31.57 34.15 -24.78
C LYS A 142 30.05 34.14 -24.67
N VAL A 143 29.50 34.97 -23.79
CA VAL A 143 28.06 35.04 -23.44
C VAL A 143 27.67 36.49 -23.23
N LEU A 144 26.49 36.88 -23.71
CA LEU A 144 25.89 38.18 -23.45
C LEU A 144 24.91 38.06 -22.28
N LEU A 145 25.12 38.83 -21.21
CA LEU A 145 24.21 38.88 -20.07
C LEU A 145 23.19 39.99 -20.29
N ALA A 146 21.91 39.66 -20.25
CA ALA A 146 20.82 40.63 -20.33
C ALA A 146 20.17 40.77 -18.95
N ALA A 147 20.29 41.95 -18.34
CA ALA A 147 19.54 42.26 -17.12
C ALA A 147 18.05 42.31 -17.43
N LEU A 148 17.26 41.46 -16.79
CA LEU A 148 15.81 41.41 -16.94
C LEU A 148 15.13 42.01 -15.70
N PRO A 149 13.90 42.53 -15.84
CA PRO A 149 13.16 43.08 -14.70
C PRO A 149 12.93 42.03 -13.62
N ALA A 150 13.02 42.47 -12.36
CA ALA A 150 12.73 41.64 -11.19
C ALA A 150 11.24 41.55 -10.88
N ASP A 151 10.42 42.45 -11.43
CA ASP A 151 8.96 42.38 -11.31
C ASP A 151 8.41 41.25 -12.20
N LEU A 152 7.52 40.42 -11.65
CA LEU A 152 7.03 39.21 -12.34
C LEU A 152 6.18 39.55 -13.56
N ASP A 153 5.38 40.62 -13.53
CA ASP A 153 4.50 41.00 -14.64
C ASP A 153 5.33 41.58 -15.79
N GLU A 154 6.32 42.42 -15.47
CA GLU A 154 7.27 42.94 -16.46
C GLU A 154 8.12 41.81 -17.05
N LEU A 155 8.55 40.84 -16.23
CA LEU A 155 9.35 39.70 -16.68
C LEU A 155 8.55 38.77 -17.60
N ALA A 156 7.28 38.49 -17.29
CA ALA A 156 6.40 37.70 -18.14
C ALA A 156 6.28 38.29 -19.55
N GLY A 157 6.20 39.62 -19.64
CA GLY A 157 6.12 40.33 -20.92
C GLY A 157 7.45 40.47 -21.68
N HIS A 158 8.59 40.15 -21.04
CA HIS A 158 9.90 40.43 -21.62
C HIS A 158 10.30 39.37 -22.67
N PRO A 159 10.66 39.73 -23.92
CA PRO A 159 10.96 38.75 -24.98
C PRO A 159 12.07 37.76 -24.64
N LEU A 160 13.09 38.21 -23.90
CA LEU A 160 14.21 37.37 -23.46
C LEU A 160 13.87 36.43 -22.29
N VAL A 161 12.62 36.34 -21.80
CA VAL A 161 12.22 35.34 -20.81
C VAL A 161 12.08 33.94 -21.42
N GLN A 162 11.84 33.86 -22.73
CA GLN A 162 11.60 32.61 -23.48
C GLN A 162 12.89 31.81 -23.72
N GLU A 163 12.78 30.61 -24.30
CA GLU A 163 13.94 29.80 -24.71
C GLU A 163 14.85 30.56 -25.70
N LYS A 164 16.12 30.75 -25.33
CA LYS A 164 17.15 31.39 -26.15
C LYS A 164 18.18 30.33 -26.56
N LEU A 165 18.03 29.79 -27.77
CA LEU A 165 18.95 28.83 -28.38
C LEU A 165 20.23 29.51 -28.91
N MET A 166 20.80 30.39 -28.10
CA MET A 166 21.88 31.32 -28.43
C MET A 166 22.60 31.75 -27.14
N PRO A 167 23.85 32.25 -27.19
CA PRO A 167 24.65 32.57 -26.01
C PRO A 167 24.23 33.90 -25.34
N VAL A 168 22.94 34.04 -25.05
CA VAL A 168 22.33 35.14 -24.30
C VAL A 168 21.72 34.57 -23.02
N LEU A 169 22.18 35.03 -21.87
CA LEU A 169 21.71 34.60 -20.55
C LEU A 169 20.95 35.76 -19.90
N GLY A 170 19.68 35.54 -19.55
CA GLY A 170 18.94 36.49 -18.72
C GLY A 170 19.45 36.46 -17.28
N VAL A 171 19.64 37.60 -16.64
CA VAL A 171 20.03 37.71 -15.23
C VAL A 171 19.01 38.54 -14.46
N VAL A 172 18.49 38.01 -13.34
CA VAL A 172 17.41 38.62 -12.55
C VAL A 172 17.81 38.71 -11.09
N ARG A 173 17.56 39.86 -10.45
CA ARG A 173 17.73 40.04 -9.01
C ARG A 173 16.53 39.47 -8.25
N ALA A 174 16.79 38.58 -7.29
CA ALA A 174 15.78 38.05 -6.39
C ALA A 174 15.89 38.66 -5.00
N ARG A 175 14.78 39.22 -4.50
CA ARG A 175 14.70 39.85 -3.19
C ARG A 175 14.57 38.85 -2.03
N SER A 176 14.21 37.60 -2.33
CA SER A 176 14.06 36.52 -1.37
C SER A 176 14.09 35.17 -2.09
N VAL A 177 14.26 34.09 -1.33
CA VAL A 177 14.18 32.70 -1.83
C VAL A 177 12.83 32.43 -2.52
N GLN A 178 11.72 32.87 -1.90
CA GLN A 178 10.40 32.67 -2.49
C GLN A 178 10.27 33.42 -3.83
N HIS A 179 10.75 34.67 -3.88
CA HIS A 179 10.75 35.44 -5.11
C HIS A 179 11.60 34.78 -6.21
N ALA A 180 12.74 34.20 -5.85
CA ALA A 180 13.56 33.46 -6.81
C ALA A 180 12.85 32.23 -7.38
N ILE A 181 12.14 31.50 -6.52
CA ILE A 181 11.32 30.35 -6.90
C ILE A 181 10.16 30.79 -7.80
N ASP A 182 9.47 31.88 -7.47
CA ASP A 182 8.36 32.41 -8.27
C ASP A 182 8.83 32.81 -9.68
N ILE A 183 10.00 33.44 -9.80
CA ILE A 183 10.63 33.74 -11.09
C ILE A 183 10.98 32.45 -11.84
N ALA A 184 11.56 31.45 -11.16
CA ALA A 184 11.92 30.18 -11.79
C ALA A 184 10.68 29.42 -12.29
N VAL A 185 9.58 29.44 -11.54
CA VAL A 185 8.27 28.91 -11.95
C VAL A 185 7.79 29.64 -13.19
N LEU A 186 7.80 30.98 -13.17
CA LEU A 186 7.38 31.81 -14.29
C LEU A 186 8.18 31.49 -15.55
N VAL A 187 9.51 31.48 -15.49
CA VAL A 187 10.38 31.12 -16.64
C VAL A 187 10.04 29.71 -17.14
N THR A 188 9.86 28.74 -16.24
CA THR A 188 9.47 27.38 -16.60
C THR A 188 8.14 27.34 -17.37
N GLU A 189 7.16 28.13 -16.95
CA GLU A 189 5.84 28.22 -17.60
C GLU A 189 5.91 28.88 -18.98
N HIS A 190 6.95 29.67 -19.26
CA HIS A 190 7.24 30.24 -20.57
C HIS A 190 8.01 29.25 -21.48
N GLY A 191 7.52 28.01 -21.55
CA GLY A 191 7.97 27.00 -22.54
C GLY A 191 8.99 25.98 -22.04
N GLY A 192 9.31 25.93 -20.76
CA GLY A 192 10.25 24.96 -20.17
C GLY A 192 9.60 23.83 -19.35
N LEU A 193 8.26 23.77 -19.31
CA LEU A 193 7.51 22.84 -18.47
C LEU A 193 7.96 21.39 -18.64
N GLY A 194 8.39 20.80 -17.53
CA GLY A 194 8.81 19.42 -17.42
C GLY A 194 10.17 19.08 -18.01
N HIS A 195 10.89 20.04 -18.59
CA HIS A 195 12.21 19.82 -19.16
C HIS A 195 13.31 19.77 -18.09
N THR A 196 14.06 20.86 -17.87
CA THR A 196 15.21 20.90 -16.95
C THR A 196 15.26 22.24 -16.22
N SER A 197 15.68 22.24 -14.97
CA SER A 197 16.11 23.45 -14.24
C SER A 197 17.32 23.16 -13.36
N ALA A 198 17.94 24.20 -12.81
CA ALA A 198 19.01 24.05 -11.82
C ALA A 198 18.83 24.95 -10.59
N VAL A 199 19.42 24.53 -9.48
CA VAL A 199 19.59 25.33 -8.28
C VAL A 199 21.04 25.17 -7.81
N TYR A 200 21.75 26.29 -7.66
CA TYR A 200 23.05 26.34 -7.02
C TYR A 200 22.83 26.81 -5.57
N ALA A 201 22.97 25.89 -4.62
CA ALA A 201 22.76 26.13 -3.20
C ALA A 201 23.43 25.02 -2.36
N ASN A 202 23.81 25.36 -1.14
CA ASN A 202 24.24 24.40 -0.11
C ASN A 202 23.18 24.26 1.02
N ASP A 203 22.12 25.08 1.00
CA ASP A 203 21.00 24.97 1.93
C ASP A 203 19.95 23.99 1.41
N GLU A 204 19.81 22.87 2.12
CA GLU A 204 18.88 21.79 1.79
C GLU A 204 17.41 22.24 1.81
N LYS A 205 17.02 23.19 2.66
CA LYS A 205 15.63 23.70 2.69
C LYS A 205 15.31 24.47 1.42
N VAL A 206 16.28 25.21 0.89
CA VAL A 206 16.14 25.95 -0.37
C VAL A 206 16.02 24.98 -1.54
N ILE A 207 16.88 23.94 -1.57
CA ILE A 207 16.84 22.90 -2.60
C ILE A 207 15.48 22.19 -2.60
N GLN A 208 14.96 21.82 -1.43
CA GLN A 208 13.65 21.17 -1.30
C GLN A 208 12.50 22.08 -1.71
N ALA A 209 12.50 23.35 -1.28
CA ALA A 209 11.48 24.32 -1.66
C ALA A 209 11.45 24.55 -3.18
N TYR A 210 12.62 24.72 -3.80
CA TYR A 210 12.76 24.82 -5.24
C TYR A 210 12.26 23.55 -5.94
N GLY A 211 12.64 22.38 -5.41
CA GLY A 211 12.25 21.06 -5.90
C GLY A 211 10.75 20.79 -5.92
N LEU A 212 10.03 21.29 -4.91
CA LEU A 212 8.57 21.15 -4.80
C LEU A 212 7.81 22.10 -5.72
N ALA A 213 8.36 23.27 -6.00
CA ALA A 213 7.67 24.33 -6.73
C ALA A 213 7.90 24.26 -8.26
N VAL A 214 9.15 24.06 -8.69
CA VAL A 214 9.53 24.16 -10.11
C VAL A 214 9.21 22.86 -10.84
N ARG A 215 8.29 22.94 -11.80
CA ARG A 215 7.79 21.77 -12.55
C ARG A 215 8.70 21.38 -13.70
N THR A 216 9.84 20.78 -13.39
CA THR A 216 10.77 20.18 -14.38
C THR A 216 11.00 18.70 -14.09
N GLY A 217 11.31 17.92 -15.12
CA GLY A 217 11.54 16.48 -15.00
C GLY A 217 12.88 16.14 -14.34
N ARG A 218 13.82 17.10 -14.37
CA ARG A 218 15.13 17.03 -13.70
C ARG A 218 15.49 18.40 -13.15
N ILE A 219 15.85 18.41 -11.88
CA ILE A 219 16.38 19.57 -11.17
C ILE A 219 17.82 19.23 -10.83
N LEU A 220 18.76 19.99 -11.38
CA LEU A 220 20.17 19.79 -11.11
C LEU A 220 20.60 20.67 -9.95
N VAL A 221 21.25 20.07 -8.96
CA VAL A 221 21.81 20.78 -7.82
C VAL A 221 23.30 20.95 -8.03
N ASN A 222 23.78 22.19 -8.03
CA ASN A 222 25.21 22.52 -8.18
C ASN A 222 25.86 21.86 -9.41
N ALA A 223 25.18 21.89 -10.57
CA ALA A 223 25.68 21.31 -11.81
C ALA A 223 25.14 22.02 -13.06
N PRO A 224 25.92 22.07 -14.15
CA PRO A 224 25.53 22.71 -15.41
C PRO A 224 24.36 21.99 -16.08
N THR A 225 23.38 22.73 -16.61
CA THR A 225 22.15 22.11 -17.13
C THR A 225 22.34 21.38 -18.46
N SER A 226 23.10 21.93 -19.41
CA SER A 226 23.30 21.30 -20.73
C SER A 226 23.90 19.90 -20.64
N VAL A 227 24.96 19.73 -19.83
CA VAL A 227 25.72 18.47 -19.72
C VAL A 227 25.17 17.61 -18.59
N GLY A 228 24.76 18.23 -17.48
CA GLY A 228 24.19 17.49 -16.36
C GLY A 228 22.84 16.86 -16.69
N ALA A 229 22.00 17.47 -17.54
CA ALA A 229 20.71 16.90 -17.92
C ALA A 229 20.84 15.70 -18.87
N LEU A 230 21.93 15.62 -19.66
CA LEU A 230 22.22 14.45 -20.48
C LEU A 230 22.41 13.21 -19.60
N GLY A 231 23.00 13.37 -18.42
CA GLY A 231 23.23 12.31 -17.44
C GLY A 231 24.59 11.63 -17.58
N GLY A 232 25.09 11.06 -16.49
CA GLY A 232 26.32 10.26 -16.43
C GLY A 232 27.63 11.03 -16.31
N VAL A 233 27.63 12.35 -16.49
CA VAL A 233 28.84 13.19 -16.34
C VAL A 233 28.92 13.82 -14.95
N TYR A 234 27.87 14.52 -14.53
CA TYR A 234 27.79 15.21 -13.23
C TYR A 234 26.87 14.51 -12.22
N ASN A 235 26.16 13.47 -12.64
CA ASN A 235 25.15 12.78 -11.83
C ASN A 235 24.90 11.36 -12.35
N ASN A 236 24.04 10.61 -11.66
CA ASN A 236 23.67 9.24 -12.02
C ASN A 236 22.38 9.15 -12.88
N LEU A 237 22.00 10.22 -13.59
CA LEU A 237 20.89 10.16 -14.54
C LEU A 237 21.29 9.31 -15.76
N THR A 238 20.30 8.65 -16.38
CA THR A 238 20.55 7.80 -17.56
C THR A 238 21.06 8.65 -18.73
N PRO A 239 22.23 8.36 -19.34
CA PRO A 239 22.73 9.12 -20.48
C PRO A 239 21.78 9.14 -21.69
N THR A 240 21.37 10.32 -22.17
CA THR A 240 20.55 10.46 -23.39
C THR A 240 20.54 11.89 -23.94
N PHE A 241 20.21 12.04 -25.23
CA PHE A 241 19.89 13.33 -25.86
C PHE A 241 18.37 13.59 -25.97
N SER A 242 17.54 12.65 -25.51
CA SER A 242 16.09 12.78 -25.52
C SER A 242 15.54 12.89 -24.11
N LEU A 243 15.20 14.13 -23.76
CA LEU A 243 14.84 14.49 -22.42
C LEU A 243 13.31 14.51 -22.26
N GLY A 244 12.75 13.44 -21.68
CA GLY A 244 11.32 13.37 -21.42
C GLY A 244 10.84 14.57 -20.60
N CYS A 245 9.79 15.25 -21.07
CA CYS A 245 9.26 16.47 -20.45
C CYS A 245 8.02 16.21 -19.57
N GLY A 246 7.69 14.95 -19.31
CA GLY A 246 6.50 14.57 -18.52
C GLY A 246 5.18 15.07 -19.08
N THR A 247 4.11 14.88 -18.31
CA THR A 247 2.76 15.30 -18.69
C THR A 247 2.65 16.82 -18.84
N TRP A 248 3.48 17.59 -18.11
CA TRP A 248 3.55 19.05 -18.23
C TRP A 248 4.01 19.52 -19.62
N GLY A 249 4.98 18.82 -20.22
CA GLY A 249 5.48 19.11 -21.58
C GLY A 249 4.78 18.30 -22.69
N GLY A 250 3.69 17.59 -22.39
CA GLY A 250 2.95 16.77 -23.36
C GLY A 250 3.61 15.42 -23.70
N SER A 251 4.45 14.89 -22.79
CA SER A 251 5.10 13.58 -22.87
C SER A 251 4.54 12.61 -21.81
N SER A 252 4.77 11.31 -21.99
CA SER A 252 4.37 10.28 -21.01
C SER A 252 5.44 9.99 -19.95
N THR A 253 6.64 10.57 -20.08
CA THR A 253 7.76 10.35 -19.16
C THR A 253 8.56 11.63 -18.90
N THR A 254 9.00 11.83 -17.65
CA THR A 254 10.00 12.84 -17.26
C THR A 254 11.43 12.32 -17.33
N GLU A 255 11.60 11.02 -17.57
CA GLU A 255 12.91 10.36 -17.53
C GLU A 255 13.79 10.73 -18.73
N ASN A 256 15.09 10.47 -18.57
CA ASN A 256 16.00 10.32 -19.69
C ASN A 256 15.59 9.08 -20.50
N VAL A 257 15.04 9.33 -21.69
CA VAL A 257 14.52 8.26 -22.57
C VAL A 257 15.67 7.33 -22.94
N ASN A 258 15.42 6.03 -22.76
CA ASN A 258 16.36 4.98 -23.12
C ASN A 258 15.64 3.83 -23.86
N TYR A 259 16.37 2.76 -24.14
CA TYR A 259 15.85 1.64 -24.92
C TYR A 259 14.68 0.91 -24.23
N ARG A 260 14.54 0.97 -22.90
CA ARG A 260 13.48 0.28 -22.16
C ARG A 260 12.10 0.82 -22.52
N GLN A 261 11.97 2.12 -22.74
CA GLN A 261 10.71 2.73 -23.17
C GLN A 261 10.31 2.38 -24.61
N LEU A 262 11.17 1.66 -25.35
CA LEU A 262 10.91 1.18 -26.71
C LEU A 262 10.52 -0.32 -26.76
N LEU A 263 10.50 -1.00 -25.62
CA LEU A 263 10.25 -2.45 -25.55
C LEU A 263 8.79 -2.76 -25.19
N ASN A 264 8.16 -3.60 -26.00
CA ASN A 264 6.93 -4.30 -25.61
C ASN A 264 7.29 -5.57 -24.84
N ILE A 265 7.13 -5.55 -23.51
CA ILE A 265 7.40 -6.72 -22.66
C ILE A 265 6.15 -7.61 -22.61
N LYS A 266 6.23 -8.81 -23.19
CA LYS A 266 5.17 -9.82 -23.14
C LYS A 266 5.43 -10.82 -22.02
N THR A 267 4.51 -10.94 -21.08
CA THR A 267 4.61 -11.89 -19.96
C THR A 267 3.77 -13.14 -20.23
N VAL A 268 4.37 -14.33 -20.16
CA VAL A 268 3.66 -15.62 -20.19
C VAL A 268 3.50 -16.12 -18.75
N SER A 269 2.27 -16.11 -18.25
CA SER A 269 1.95 -16.59 -16.90
C SER A 269 1.48 -18.05 -16.92
N ARG A 270 1.89 -18.84 -15.93
CA ARG A 270 1.48 -20.24 -15.76
C ARG A 270 0.64 -20.39 -14.49
N ARG A 271 -0.34 -21.31 -14.50
CA ARG A 271 -1.11 -21.65 -13.29
C ARG A 271 -0.16 -22.12 -12.20
N ARG A 272 -0.29 -21.53 -11.01
CA ARG A 272 0.40 -21.97 -9.79
C ARG A 272 -0.64 -22.29 -8.74
N THR A 273 -0.55 -23.48 -8.17
CA THR A 273 -1.25 -23.81 -6.93
C THR A 273 -0.41 -23.23 -5.79
N PRO A 274 -0.92 -22.24 -5.04
CA PRO A 274 -0.16 -21.67 -3.95
C PRO A 274 -0.05 -22.72 -2.82
N PRO A 275 1.00 -22.64 -1.99
CA PRO A 275 1.11 -23.52 -0.84
C PRO A 275 -0.09 -23.32 0.09
N GLN A 276 -0.53 -24.44 0.69
CA GLN A 276 -1.44 -24.46 1.83
C GLN A 276 -0.63 -24.44 3.12
N TRP A 277 -1.30 -24.23 4.25
CA TRP A 277 -0.70 -24.25 5.57
C TRP A 277 -1.59 -25.06 6.52
N PHE A 278 -1.01 -25.43 7.65
CA PHE A 278 -1.74 -25.97 8.78
C PHE A 278 -1.27 -25.22 10.03
N ARG A 279 -2.09 -24.28 10.50
CA ARG A 279 -1.80 -23.39 11.62
C ARG A 279 -2.79 -23.65 12.73
N VAL A 280 -2.26 -23.78 13.94
CA VAL A 280 -2.95 -24.22 15.15
C VAL A 280 -2.31 -23.51 16.36
N PRO A 281 -2.95 -23.47 17.53
CA PRO A 281 -2.31 -23.01 18.76
C PRO A 281 -0.99 -23.75 19.03
N SER A 282 -0.04 -23.09 19.70
CA SER A 282 1.27 -23.71 19.97
C SER A 282 1.12 -24.96 20.86
N ASN A 283 0.22 -24.86 21.85
CA ASN A 283 -0.11 -25.95 22.77
C ASN A 283 -1.62 -26.14 22.83
N THR A 284 -2.07 -27.39 22.86
CA THR A 284 -3.47 -27.76 23.09
C THR A 284 -3.51 -28.84 24.17
N TYR A 285 -4.02 -28.49 25.34
CA TYR A 285 -4.22 -29.41 26.45
C TYR A 285 -5.67 -29.90 26.43
N PHE A 286 -5.92 -31.18 26.66
CA PHE A 286 -7.25 -31.76 26.52
C PHE A 286 -7.48 -32.93 27.49
N ASN A 287 -8.75 -33.30 27.66
CA ASN A 287 -9.29 -34.27 28.64
C ASN A 287 -9.42 -33.73 30.06
N GLU A 288 -10.05 -34.52 30.93
CA GLU A 288 -10.27 -34.19 32.34
C GLU A 288 -8.96 -33.83 33.04
N GLY A 289 -8.95 -32.71 33.76
CA GLY A 289 -7.78 -32.19 34.45
C GLY A 289 -6.88 -31.31 33.58
N ALA A 290 -7.25 -31.04 32.32
CA ALA A 290 -6.49 -30.14 31.45
C ALA A 290 -6.31 -28.74 32.06
N LEU A 291 -7.25 -28.27 32.90
CA LEU A 291 -7.13 -27.01 33.63
C LEU A 291 -5.90 -26.93 34.56
N ASP A 292 -5.33 -28.06 34.99
CA ASP A 292 -4.13 -28.05 35.84
C ASP A 292 -2.91 -27.46 35.12
N ASN A 293 -2.89 -27.45 33.78
CA ASN A 293 -1.82 -26.83 32.98
C ASN A 293 -1.78 -25.30 33.13
N LEU A 294 -2.84 -24.66 33.65
CA LEU A 294 -2.80 -23.23 34.02
C LEU A 294 -1.72 -22.96 35.08
N ARG A 295 -1.34 -23.97 35.88
CA ARG A 295 -0.26 -23.87 36.87
C ARG A 295 1.13 -23.80 36.22
N GLU A 296 1.26 -24.10 34.94
CA GLU A 296 2.55 -24.05 34.24
C GLU A 296 2.78 -22.71 33.54
N LEU A 297 1.73 -21.88 33.43
CA LEU A 297 1.82 -20.57 32.80
C LEU A 297 2.46 -19.56 33.76
N ASP A 298 3.58 -18.98 33.33
CA ASP A 298 4.22 -17.88 34.03
C ASP A 298 3.51 -16.58 33.65
N SER A 299 2.84 -15.96 34.62
CA SER A 299 2.09 -14.71 34.44
C SER A 299 2.02 -13.94 35.76
N GLU A 300 2.26 -12.64 35.69
CA GLU A 300 2.14 -11.74 36.82
C GLU A 300 0.70 -11.24 36.97
N THR A 301 0.04 -10.87 35.86
CA THR A 301 -1.27 -10.21 35.87
C THR A 301 -2.21 -10.82 34.83
N VAL A 302 -3.32 -11.41 35.31
CA VAL A 302 -4.27 -12.13 34.45
C VAL A 302 -5.59 -11.37 34.32
N VAL A 303 -6.11 -11.31 33.10
CA VAL A 303 -7.51 -10.95 32.85
C VAL A 303 -8.28 -12.18 32.35
N LEU A 304 -9.38 -12.50 33.03
CA LEU A 304 -10.34 -13.53 32.60
C LEU A 304 -11.49 -12.86 31.85
N VAL A 305 -11.73 -13.26 30.60
CA VAL A 305 -12.86 -12.81 29.77
C VAL A 305 -13.92 -13.91 29.76
N THR A 306 -15.14 -13.56 30.16
CA THR A 306 -16.25 -14.52 30.31
C THR A 306 -17.62 -13.87 30.16
N ASP A 307 -18.68 -14.66 30.29
CA ASP A 307 -20.06 -14.20 30.42
C ASP A 307 -20.57 -14.38 31.85
N ALA A 308 -21.63 -13.65 32.21
CA ALA A 308 -22.21 -13.68 33.54
C ALA A 308 -22.67 -15.08 33.97
N LEU A 309 -23.21 -15.89 33.04
CA LEU A 309 -23.69 -17.24 33.35
C LEU A 309 -22.54 -18.19 33.72
N THR A 310 -21.39 -18.05 33.07
CA THR A 310 -20.19 -18.84 33.35
C THR A 310 -19.54 -18.42 34.67
N GLU A 311 -19.58 -17.12 35.00
CA GLU A 311 -19.16 -16.62 36.30
C GLU A 311 -20.08 -17.13 37.42
N GLU A 312 -21.40 -17.01 37.27
CA GLU A 312 -22.40 -17.49 38.25
C GLU A 312 -22.29 -18.99 38.55
N ARG A 313 -21.78 -19.78 37.59
CA ARG A 313 -21.55 -21.23 37.75
C ARG A 313 -20.26 -21.58 38.51
N GLY A 314 -19.46 -20.59 38.92
CA GLY A 314 -18.21 -20.82 39.66
C GLY A 314 -17.04 -21.34 38.81
N VAL A 315 -17.14 -21.28 37.47
CA VAL A 315 -16.05 -21.69 36.57
C VAL A 315 -14.83 -20.78 36.77
N ILE A 316 -15.06 -19.48 36.97
CA ILE A 316 -14.02 -18.48 37.22
C ILE A 316 -13.23 -18.77 38.50
N ASP A 317 -13.89 -19.17 39.57
CA ASP A 317 -13.22 -19.54 40.82
C ASP A 317 -12.38 -20.81 40.66
N THR A 318 -12.86 -21.76 39.84
CA THR A 318 -12.08 -22.95 39.48
C THR A 318 -10.80 -22.57 38.77
N LEU A 319 -10.85 -21.69 37.76
CA LEU A 319 -9.66 -21.21 37.05
C LEU A 319 -8.72 -20.44 37.98
N ARG A 320 -9.24 -19.51 38.80
CA ARG A 320 -8.47 -18.76 39.80
C ARG A 320 -7.68 -19.68 40.73
N SER A 321 -8.28 -20.78 41.18
CA SER A 321 -7.61 -21.75 42.05
C SER A 321 -6.41 -22.49 41.40
N LYS A 322 -6.30 -22.44 40.07
CA LYS A 322 -5.24 -23.09 39.30
C LYS A 322 -4.16 -22.10 38.83
N LEU A 323 -4.40 -20.80 38.94
CA LEU A 323 -3.41 -19.77 38.62
C LEU A 323 -2.39 -19.60 39.76
N ARG A 324 -1.14 -19.25 39.41
CA ARG A 324 -0.09 -18.98 40.41
C ARG A 324 -0.18 -17.58 41.02
N THR A 325 -0.72 -16.62 40.26
CA THR A 325 -0.86 -15.23 40.69
C THR A 325 -2.23 -14.97 41.30
N ASN A 326 -2.27 -14.05 42.27
CA ASN A 326 -3.52 -13.52 42.84
C ASN A 326 -3.98 -12.24 42.13
N HIS A 327 -3.18 -11.68 41.22
CA HIS A 327 -3.53 -10.47 40.45
C HIS A 327 -4.42 -10.83 39.27
N VAL A 328 -5.67 -11.20 39.57
CA VAL A 328 -6.64 -11.67 38.59
C VAL A 328 -7.85 -10.74 38.52
N GLN A 329 -8.06 -10.13 37.36
CA GLN A 329 -9.24 -9.32 37.05
C GLN A 329 -10.20 -10.11 36.16
N VAL A 330 -11.51 -9.83 36.25
CA VAL A 330 -12.55 -10.53 35.50
C VAL A 330 -13.36 -9.53 34.69
N PHE A 331 -13.57 -9.84 33.42
CA PHE A 331 -14.48 -9.17 32.52
C PHE A 331 -15.61 -10.13 32.14
N ALA A 332 -16.71 -10.09 32.90
CA ALA A 332 -17.88 -10.97 32.72
C ALA A 332 -19.03 -10.32 31.92
N GLU A 333 -18.74 -9.23 31.19
CA GLU A 333 -19.75 -8.45 30.45
C GLU A 333 -19.99 -8.96 29.02
N VAL A 334 -19.44 -10.12 28.64
CA VAL A 334 -19.65 -10.64 27.29
C VAL A 334 -21.07 -11.19 27.15
N THR A 335 -21.79 -10.69 26.15
CA THR A 335 -23.11 -11.18 25.75
C THR A 335 -22.99 -12.08 24.52
N PRO A 336 -24.00 -12.93 24.24
CA PRO A 336 -24.10 -13.60 22.95
C PRO A 336 -24.02 -12.57 21.80
N GLU A 337 -23.25 -12.89 20.76
CA GLU A 337 -23.02 -12.03 19.59
C GLU A 337 -22.42 -10.64 19.95
N PRO A 338 -21.24 -10.61 20.58
CA PRO A 338 -20.66 -9.41 21.16
C PRO A 338 -20.50 -8.30 20.10
N ASP A 339 -20.90 -7.10 20.48
CA ASP A 339 -20.80 -5.92 19.64
C ASP A 339 -19.49 -5.14 19.87
N GLU A 340 -19.22 -4.16 19.01
CA GLU A 340 -18.04 -3.30 19.17
C GLU A 340 -17.99 -2.65 20.57
N SER A 341 -19.13 -2.25 21.14
CA SER A 341 -19.16 -1.60 22.46
C SER A 341 -18.58 -2.51 23.55
N THR A 342 -18.92 -3.80 23.52
CA THR A 342 -18.43 -4.82 24.45
C THR A 342 -16.93 -5.03 24.30
N ILE A 343 -16.43 -5.11 23.06
CA ILE A 343 -15.00 -5.22 22.78
C ILE A 343 -14.24 -4.00 23.32
N ARG A 344 -14.74 -2.78 23.10
CA ARG A 344 -14.09 -1.55 23.58
C ARG A 344 -14.08 -1.45 25.10
N ARG A 345 -15.11 -1.93 25.81
CA ARG A 345 -15.09 -2.02 27.29
C ARG A 345 -14.03 -3.00 27.79
N GLY A 346 -13.88 -4.16 27.13
CA GLY A 346 -12.81 -5.10 27.42
C GLY A 346 -11.42 -4.50 27.19
N VAL A 347 -11.22 -3.79 26.07
CA VAL A 347 -9.97 -3.06 25.77
C VAL A 347 -9.67 -2.01 26.84
N ALA A 348 -10.66 -1.25 27.29
CA ALA A 348 -10.50 -0.26 28.36
C ALA A 348 -10.12 -0.91 29.71
N LEU A 349 -10.54 -2.15 29.98
CA LEU A 349 -10.04 -2.91 31.12
C LEU A 349 -8.56 -3.28 30.92
N LEU A 350 -8.18 -3.80 29.75
CA LEU A 350 -6.79 -4.16 29.48
C LEU A 350 -5.84 -2.96 29.57
N GLN A 351 -6.27 -1.78 29.11
CA GLN A 351 -5.49 -0.53 29.24
C GLN A 351 -5.24 -0.13 30.68
N ARG A 352 -6.17 -0.42 31.60
CA ARG A 352 -6.04 -0.12 33.03
C ARG A 352 -5.21 -1.16 33.77
N VAL A 353 -5.36 -2.44 33.43
CA VAL A 353 -4.76 -3.58 34.14
C VAL A 353 -3.38 -3.93 33.59
N GLN A 354 -3.16 -3.73 32.29
CA GLN A 354 -1.95 -4.12 31.55
C GLN A 354 -1.53 -5.58 31.82
N PRO A 355 -2.39 -6.58 31.52
CA PRO A 355 -2.05 -7.97 31.79
C PRO A 355 -1.01 -8.50 30.80
N ASP A 356 -0.28 -9.52 31.24
CA ASP A 356 0.59 -10.35 30.39
C ASP A 356 -0.12 -11.61 29.87
N LEU A 357 -1.21 -12.02 30.55
CA LEU A 357 -2.03 -13.17 30.18
C LEU A 357 -3.53 -12.82 30.11
N LEU A 358 -4.15 -13.13 28.97
CA LEU A 358 -5.58 -13.06 28.75
C LEU A 358 -6.14 -14.48 28.62
N ILE A 359 -7.15 -14.83 29.43
CA ILE A 359 -7.82 -16.13 29.35
C ILE A 359 -9.28 -15.91 28.99
N ALA A 360 -9.70 -16.40 27.83
CA ALA A 360 -11.10 -16.39 27.43
C ALA A 360 -11.74 -17.74 27.82
N VAL A 361 -12.76 -17.71 28.68
CA VAL A 361 -13.43 -18.92 29.21
C VAL A 361 -14.93 -18.84 29.02
N GLY A 362 -15.47 -19.66 28.13
CA GLY A 362 -16.88 -19.63 27.78
C GLY A 362 -17.20 -20.34 26.46
N GLY A 363 -18.37 -20.03 25.90
CA GLY A 363 -18.75 -20.45 24.55
C GLY A 363 -18.08 -19.58 23.47
N GLY A 364 -18.45 -19.81 22.19
CA GLY A 364 -17.84 -19.10 21.06
C GLY A 364 -17.88 -17.58 21.15
N SER A 365 -18.98 -16.99 21.66
CA SER A 365 -19.08 -15.53 21.85
C SER A 365 -18.01 -14.98 22.79
N VAL A 366 -17.66 -15.71 23.85
CA VAL A 366 -16.60 -15.32 24.79
C VAL A 366 -15.23 -15.46 24.15
N LEU A 367 -14.98 -16.57 23.47
CA LEU A 367 -13.69 -16.82 22.81
C LEU A 367 -13.42 -15.79 21.71
N ASP A 368 -14.43 -15.49 20.90
CA ASP A 368 -14.36 -14.48 19.82
C ASP A 368 -14.15 -13.07 20.39
N ALA A 369 -14.84 -12.73 21.49
CA ALA A 369 -14.62 -11.47 22.20
C ALA A 369 -13.18 -11.37 22.74
N GLY A 370 -12.64 -12.44 23.34
CA GLY A 370 -11.27 -12.47 23.85
C GLY A 370 -10.23 -12.19 22.76
N LYS A 371 -10.39 -12.82 21.58
CA LYS A 371 -9.53 -12.56 20.41
C LYS A 371 -9.59 -11.10 19.97
N ALA A 372 -10.80 -10.55 19.84
CA ALA A 372 -10.99 -9.18 19.40
C ALA A 372 -10.47 -8.17 20.43
N ILE A 373 -10.71 -8.39 21.73
CA ILE A 373 -10.22 -7.53 22.82
C ILE A 373 -8.68 -7.47 22.78
N ARG A 374 -8.00 -8.62 22.63
CA ARG A 374 -6.53 -8.65 22.48
C ARG A 374 -6.08 -7.87 21.25
N LEU A 375 -6.69 -8.12 20.09
CA LEU A 375 -6.33 -7.48 18.84
C LEU A 375 -6.39 -5.95 18.95
N PHE A 376 -7.52 -5.40 19.41
CA PHE A 376 -7.72 -3.96 19.49
C PHE A 376 -7.01 -3.30 20.67
N TYR A 377 -6.60 -4.07 21.67
CA TYR A 377 -5.70 -3.58 22.72
C TYR A 377 -4.28 -3.36 22.18
N GLU A 378 -3.76 -4.32 21.42
CA GLU A 378 -2.38 -4.23 20.88
C GLU A 378 -2.28 -3.34 19.63
N HIS A 379 -3.37 -3.22 18.87
CA HIS A 379 -3.45 -2.45 17.62
C HIS A 379 -4.62 -1.46 17.67
N PRO A 380 -4.53 -0.39 18.48
CA PRO A 380 -5.61 0.59 18.65
C PRO A 380 -5.90 1.40 17.38
N GLU A 381 -4.97 1.44 16.43
CA GLU A 381 -5.12 2.07 15.12
C GLU A 381 -6.09 1.32 14.19
N LYS A 382 -6.39 0.05 14.47
CA LYS A 382 -7.25 -0.79 13.65
C LYS A 382 -8.73 -0.55 13.95
N SER A 383 -9.55 -0.69 12.91
CA SER A 383 -11.01 -0.57 13.01
C SER A 383 -11.72 -1.86 12.58
N LEU A 384 -12.87 -2.14 13.18
CA LEU A 384 -13.71 -3.27 12.74
C LEU A 384 -14.17 -3.10 11.29
N ASP A 385 -14.49 -1.88 10.86
CA ASP A 385 -14.90 -1.59 9.48
C ASP A 385 -13.80 -1.94 8.45
N GLU A 386 -12.53 -1.67 8.77
CA GLU A 386 -11.39 -2.06 7.92
C GLU A 386 -11.24 -3.59 7.89
N LEU A 387 -11.25 -4.23 9.07
CA LEU A 387 -10.94 -5.66 9.20
C LEU A 387 -12.06 -6.60 8.73
N THR A 388 -13.27 -6.09 8.54
CA THR A 388 -14.45 -6.79 8.00
C THR A 388 -14.61 -6.65 6.49
N MET A 389 -13.73 -5.90 5.81
CA MET A 389 -13.78 -5.76 4.35
C MET A 389 -13.72 -7.11 3.63
N PRO A 390 -14.54 -7.32 2.59
CA PRO A 390 -14.61 -8.60 1.89
C PRO A 390 -13.30 -8.92 1.19
N PHE A 391 -12.90 -10.19 1.23
CA PHE A 391 -11.69 -10.70 0.59
C PHE A 391 -12.00 -11.97 -0.21
N LEU A 392 -11.21 -12.21 -1.25
CA LEU A 392 -11.27 -13.46 -2.03
C LEU A 392 -10.28 -14.51 -1.53
N ASP A 393 -9.09 -14.07 -1.11
CA ASP A 393 -8.04 -14.91 -0.53
C ASP A 393 -7.62 -14.27 0.79
N PRO A 394 -7.66 -14.99 1.92
CA PRO A 394 -7.29 -14.44 3.22
C PRO A 394 -5.84 -13.93 3.28
N ARG A 395 -4.96 -14.31 2.33
CA ARG A 395 -3.58 -13.80 2.20
C ARG A 395 -3.44 -12.53 1.38
N LYS A 396 -4.45 -12.15 0.61
CA LYS A 396 -4.41 -11.03 -0.35
C LYS A 396 -5.55 -10.08 -0.03
N ARG A 397 -5.39 -9.35 1.06
CA ARG A 397 -6.38 -8.40 1.56
C ARG A 397 -5.96 -6.98 1.23
N VAL A 398 -6.96 -6.10 1.20
CA VAL A 398 -6.76 -4.65 1.18
C VAL A 398 -6.47 -4.15 2.60
N ALA A 399 -7.14 -4.73 3.60
CA ALA A 399 -6.92 -4.48 5.00
C ALA A 399 -5.82 -5.38 5.56
N ASP A 400 -4.81 -4.77 6.17
CA ASP A 400 -3.69 -5.49 6.78
C ASP A 400 -4.05 -5.91 8.21
N TYR A 401 -3.88 -7.20 8.50
CA TYR A 401 -3.86 -7.69 9.89
C TYR A 401 -2.43 -7.61 10.44
N PRO A 402 -2.25 -7.57 11.78
CA PRO A 402 -0.93 -7.59 12.39
C PRO A 402 -0.10 -8.78 11.93
N VAL A 403 1.17 -8.52 11.61
CA VAL A 403 2.14 -9.55 11.20
C VAL A 403 3.05 -9.94 12.36
N ASP A 404 3.23 -9.04 13.32
CA ASP A 404 4.05 -9.27 14.50
C ASP A 404 3.39 -10.24 15.46
N ARG A 405 4.22 -10.93 16.24
CA ARG A 405 3.72 -11.75 17.34
C ARG A 405 3.09 -10.84 18.39
N HIS A 406 1.88 -11.21 18.79
CA HIS A 406 1.18 -10.53 19.87
C HIS A 406 1.98 -10.53 21.18
N ARG A 407 1.81 -9.47 21.96
CA ARG A 407 2.53 -9.23 23.22
C ARG A 407 1.90 -9.96 24.41
N ILE A 408 0.58 -9.93 24.50
CA ILE A 408 -0.20 -10.62 25.52
C ILE A 408 -0.46 -12.05 25.06
N GLN A 409 -0.26 -13.04 25.91
CA GLN A 409 -0.62 -14.42 25.61
C GLN A 409 -2.14 -14.62 25.72
N LEU A 410 -2.77 -15.29 24.74
CA LEU A 410 -4.18 -15.66 24.77
C LEU A 410 -4.35 -17.16 25.01
N VAL A 411 -5.04 -17.51 26.09
CA VAL A 411 -5.48 -18.88 26.38
C VAL A 411 -6.98 -18.98 26.17
N ALA A 412 -7.42 -19.93 25.34
CA ALA A 412 -8.84 -20.20 25.12
C ALA A 412 -9.29 -21.46 25.86
N VAL A 413 -10.37 -21.35 26.63
CA VAL A 413 -10.93 -22.41 27.47
C VAL A 413 -12.41 -22.60 27.11
N PRO A 414 -12.75 -23.48 26.17
CA PRO A 414 -14.13 -23.67 25.75
C PRO A 414 -14.97 -24.32 26.85
N THR A 415 -16.17 -23.80 27.10
CA THR A 415 -17.20 -24.43 27.96
C THR A 415 -18.31 -25.10 27.16
N THR A 416 -18.17 -25.10 25.82
CA THR A 416 -19.12 -25.71 24.88
C THR A 416 -18.41 -26.59 23.86
N SER A 417 -18.98 -27.75 23.53
CA SER A 417 -18.43 -28.67 22.52
C SER A 417 -19.07 -28.41 21.14
N GLY A 418 -18.67 -27.34 20.45
CA GLY A 418 -19.19 -27.06 19.09
C GLY A 418 -18.35 -26.11 18.24
N THR A 419 -18.08 -24.92 18.77
CA THR A 419 -17.60 -23.78 17.97
C THR A 419 -16.20 -23.96 17.40
N GLY A 420 -15.32 -24.71 18.08
CA GLY A 420 -13.91 -24.84 17.70
C GLY A 420 -13.15 -23.50 17.72
N SER A 421 -13.71 -22.46 18.35
CA SER A 421 -13.11 -21.12 18.35
C SER A 421 -11.77 -21.09 19.11
N GLU A 422 -11.56 -22.00 20.06
CA GLU A 422 -10.31 -22.12 20.82
C GLU A 422 -9.08 -22.45 19.95
N VAL A 423 -9.27 -22.93 18.73
CA VAL A 423 -8.19 -23.23 17.77
C VAL A 423 -8.28 -22.42 16.47
N SER A 424 -9.31 -21.58 16.32
CA SER A 424 -9.65 -20.97 15.03
C SER A 424 -9.12 -19.55 14.83
N PRO A 425 -8.82 -19.16 13.58
CA PRO A 425 -8.48 -17.78 13.22
C PRO A 425 -9.71 -16.87 13.11
N ALA A 426 -10.92 -17.38 13.39
CA ALA A 426 -12.15 -16.63 13.20
C ALA A 426 -12.64 -16.02 14.51
N ALA A 427 -13.24 -14.83 14.42
CA ALA A 427 -14.00 -14.20 15.49
C ALA A 427 -15.27 -13.56 14.91
N VAL A 428 -16.45 -13.98 15.39
CA VAL A 428 -17.75 -13.46 14.95
C VAL A 428 -18.22 -12.37 15.90
N LEU A 429 -18.46 -11.18 15.36
CA LEU A 429 -18.87 -9.99 16.11
C LEU A 429 -20.08 -9.32 15.46
N THR A 430 -20.84 -8.56 16.25
CA THR A 430 -21.92 -7.71 15.73
C THR A 430 -21.37 -6.33 15.37
N VAL A 431 -21.36 -6.00 14.07
CA VAL A 431 -20.95 -4.69 13.55
C VAL A 431 -22.14 -4.05 12.86
N ARG A 432 -22.55 -2.87 13.32
CA ARG A 432 -23.69 -2.10 12.77
C ARG A 432 -24.99 -2.94 12.66
N GLY A 433 -25.24 -3.79 13.65
CA GLY A 433 -26.42 -4.67 13.70
C GLY A 433 -26.38 -5.88 12.75
N LYS A 434 -25.22 -6.17 12.15
CA LYS A 434 -24.99 -7.37 11.33
C LYS A 434 -23.90 -8.24 11.95
N LYS A 435 -24.03 -9.55 11.79
CA LYS A 435 -22.96 -10.48 12.14
C LYS A 435 -21.87 -10.40 11.07
N GLU A 436 -20.67 -10.03 11.49
CA GLU A 436 -19.49 -9.98 10.65
C GLU A 436 -18.42 -10.89 11.24
N THR A 437 -17.62 -11.51 10.38
CA THR A 437 -16.57 -12.45 10.79
C THR A 437 -15.20 -11.86 10.50
N LEU A 438 -14.43 -11.60 11.54
CA LEU A 438 -12.99 -11.39 11.43
C LEU A 438 -12.34 -12.74 11.20
N VAL A 439 -11.39 -12.81 10.27
CA VAL A 439 -10.67 -14.05 9.97
C VAL A 439 -9.23 -13.67 9.76
N ASP A 440 -8.32 -14.06 10.64
CA ASP A 440 -6.88 -13.98 10.39
C ASP A 440 -6.12 -14.86 11.38
N TYR A 441 -4.95 -15.37 10.98
CA TYR A 441 -4.18 -16.27 11.85
C TYR A 441 -3.54 -15.58 13.05
N SER A 442 -3.45 -14.25 13.06
CA SER A 442 -3.14 -13.47 14.27
C SER A 442 -4.17 -13.70 15.38
N LEU A 443 -5.43 -13.99 15.04
CA LEU A 443 -6.51 -14.24 16.01
C LEU A 443 -6.50 -15.64 16.62
N VAL A 444 -5.63 -16.54 16.15
CA VAL A 444 -5.53 -17.89 16.75
C VAL A 444 -5.01 -17.75 18.18
N PRO A 445 -5.68 -18.34 19.18
CA PRO A 445 -5.17 -18.38 20.55
C PRO A 445 -3.77 -19.01 20.61
N ASP A 446 -2.90 -18.53 21.51
CA ASP A 446 -1.58 -19.13 21.69
C ASP A 446 -1.70 -20.54 22.27
N LEU A 447 -2.67 -20.74 23.16
CA LEU A 447 -2.97 -22.02 23.80
C LEU A 447 -4.47 -22.28 23.84
N ALA A 448 -4.83 -23.56 23.76
CA ALA A 448 -6.18 -24.05 24.01
C ALA A 448 -6.16 -25.05 25.19
N ILE A 449 -7.12 -24.93 26.11
CA ILE A 449 -7.31 -25.87 27.23
C ILE A 449 -8.73 -26.40 27.19
N VAL A 450 -8.88 -27.64 26.73
CA VAL A 450 -10.16 -28.31 26.47
C VAL A 450 -10.46 -29.30 27.60
N ASP A 451 -11.02 -28.79 28.69
CA ASP A 451 -11.42 -29.61 29.84
C ASP A 451 -12.92 -29.95 29.78
N PRO A 452 -13.29 -31.24 29.56
CA PRO A 452 -14.68 -31.65 29.36
C PRO A 452 -15.55 -31.48 30.60
N VAL A 453 -14.97 -31.36 31.80
CA VAL A 453 -15.73 -31.11 33.04
C VAL A 453 -16.54 -29.81 32.93
N LEU A 454 -16.02 -28.81 32.22
CA LEU A 454 -16.70 -27.53 32.00
C LEU A 454 -17.96 -27.66 31.13
N THR A 455 -18.07 -28.74 30.35
CA THR A 455 -19.19 -29.00 29.44
C THR A 455 -20.32 -29.79 30.09
N SER A 456 -20.08 -30.39 31.26
CA SER A 456 -21.08 -31.21 31.97
C SER A 456 -22.31 -30.41 32.39
N SER A 457 -22.16 -29.10 32.62
CA SER A 457 -23.25 -28.18 32.97
C SER A 457 -24.08 -27.68 31.78
N MET A 458 -23.80 -28.14 30.55
CA MET A 458 -24.54 -27.71 29.37
C MET A 458 -25.95 -28.30 29.35
N PRO A 459 -27.01 -27.48 29.13
CA PRO A 459 -28.35 -27.98 28.91
C PRO A 459 -28.40 -28.92 27.70
N GLN A 460 -29.29 -29.92 27.77
CA GLN A 460 -29.47 -30.93 26.72
C GLN A 460 -29.64 -30.34 25.32
N GLN A 461 -30.44 -29.28 25.18
CA GLN A 461 -30.63 -28.60 23.89
C GLN A 461 -29.35 -27.94 23.36
N LEU A 462 -28.54 -27.35 24.25
CA LEU A 462 -27.28 -26.74 23.86
C LEU A 462 -26.28 -27.82 23.42
N THR A 463 -26.23 -28.96 24.11
CA THR A 463 -25.43 -30.13 23.71
C THR A 463 -25.76 -30.58 22.28
N ALA A 464 -27.04 -30.69 21.94
CA ALA A 464 -27.48 -31.05 20.59
C ALA A 464 -27.05 -29.98 19.56
N ASP A 465 -27.41 -28.72 19.81
CA ASP A 465 -27.14 -27.63 18.87
C ASP A 465 -25.62 -27.53 18.59
N THR A 466 -24.77 -27.51 19.62
CA THR A 466 -23.31 -27.39 19.46
C THR A 466 -22.67 -28.65 18.87
N GLY A 467 -23.19 -29.83 19.19
CA GLY A 467 -22.68 -31.07 18.61
C GLY A 467 -22.95 -31.18 17.10
N ILE A 468 -24.12 -30.72 16.65
CA ILE A 468 -24.46 -30.64 15.22
C ILE A 468 -23.63 -29.58 14.50
N ASP A 469 -23.30 -28.49 15.19
CA ASP A 469 -22.37 -27.47 14.71
C ASP A 469 -20.99 -28.07 14.41
N ALA A 470 -20.41 -28.79 15.38
CA ALA A 470 -19.14 -29.51 15.20
C ALA A 470 -19.19 -30.54 14.05
N LEU A 471 -20.31 -31.24 13.89
CA LEU A 471 -20.49 -32.17 12.77
C LEU A 471 -20.48 -31.43 11.43
N THR A 472 -21.17 -30.30 11.37
CA THR A 472 -21.22 -29.45 10.18
C THR A 472 -19.83 -28.92 9.84
N HIS A 473 -19.06 -28.46 10.82
CA HIS A 473 -17.65 -28.07 10.65
C HIS A 473 -16.83 -29.20 10.00
N ALA A 474 -16.88 -30.42 10.56
CA ALA A 474 -16.12 -31.56 10.03
C ALA A 474 -16.54 -31.93 8.60
N LEU A 475 -17.84 -31.93 8.31
CA LEU A 475 -18.34 -32.30 6.99
C LEU A 475 -18.01 -31.24 5.93
N GLU A 476 -18.20 -29.94 6.23
CA GLU A 476 -17.88 -28.88 5.29
C GLU A 476 -16.38 -28.73 5.06
N ALA A 477 -15.57 -28.79 6.12
CA ALA A 477 -14.11 -28.76 5.99
C ALA A 477 -13.60 -29.95 5.16
N GLY A 478 -14.15 -31.14 5.36
CA GLY A 478 -13.78 -32.34 4.63
C GLY A 478 -14.13 -32.29 3.13
N VAL A 479 -15.13 -31.51 2.71
CA VAL A 479 -15.51 -31.33 1.30
C VAL A 479 -15.12 -29.97 0.72
N SER A 480 -14.35 -29.17 1.47
CA SER A 480 -13.93 -27.85 1.06
C SER A 480 -12.98 -27.90 -0.14
N ILE A 481 -13.02 -26.85 -0.96
CA ILE A 481 -12.02 -26.60 -2.03
C ILE A 481 -10.61 -26.30 -1.48
N PHE A 482 -10.49 -26.09 -0.16
CA PHE A 482 -9.23 -25.94 0.56
C PHE A 482 -8.88 -27.15 1.43
N ALA A 483 -9.63 -28.25 1.32
CA ALA A 483 -9.31 -29.50 2.01
C ALA A 483 -7.90 -29.99 1.66
N SER A 484 -7.28 -30.69 2.61
CA SER A 484 -5.93 -31.26 2.49
C SER A 484 -5.86 -32.58 3.28
N PRO A 485 -4.85 -33.43 3.04
CA PRO A 485 -4.67 -34.66 3.82
C PRO A 485 -4.62 -34.43 5.35
N TYR A 486 -4.09 -33.27 5.78
CA TYR A 486 -4.04 -32.88 7.19
C TYR A 486 -5.44 -32.65 7.76
N THR A 487 -6.27 -31.85 7.07
CA THR A 487 -7.62 -31.53 7.53
C THR A 487 -8.56 -32.72 7.38
N ASP A 488 -8.38 -33.54 6.33
CA ASP A 488 -9.22 -34.71 6.06
C ASP A 488 -9.13 -35.75 7.19
N ALA A 489 -7.93 -36.01 7.72
CA ALA A 489 -7.74 -36.91 8.85
C ALA A 489 -8.49 -36.45 10.11
N LEU A 490 -8.46 -35.14 10.39
CA LEU A 490 -9.16 -34.53 11.51
C LEU A 490 -10.68 -34.58 11.31
N CYS A 491 -11.17 -34.33 10.10
CA CYS A 491 -12.59 -34.41 9.76
C CYS A 491 -13.15 -35.82 9.98
N ALA A 492 -12.46 -36.87 9.51
CA ALA A 492 -12.89 -38.26 9.75
C ALA A 492 -13.00 -38.58 11.23
N GLN A 493 -11.95 -38.26 11.99
CA GLN A 493 -11.91 -38.60 13.41
C GLN A 493 -12.93 -37.79 14.21
N ALA A 494 -13.11 -36.50 13.91
CA ALA A 494 -14.16 -35.67 14.50
C ALA A 494 -15.56 -36.25 14.22
N ALA A 495 -15.88 -36.54 12.96
CA ALA A 495 -17.17 -37.12 12.58
C ALA A 495 -17.42 -38.46 13.29
N ARG A 496 -16.43 -39.36 13.32
CA ARG A 496 -16.53 -40.66 14.01
C ARG A 496 -16.86 -40.49 15.50
N LEU A 497 -16.14 -39.62 16.20
CA LEU A 497 -16.39 -39.34 17.62
C LEU A 497 -17.76 -38.72 17.84
N ILE A 498 -18.21 -37.80 16.98
CA ILE A 498 -19.51 -37.14 17.12
C ILE A 498 -20.66 -38.15 16.94
N PHE A 499 -20.59 -39.02 15.93
CA PHE A 499 -21.63 -40.04 15.70
C PHE A 499 -21.77 -41.00 16.89
N ASP A 500 -20.67 -41.32 17.58
CA ASP A 500 -20.69 -42.20 18.76
C ASP A 500 -21.11 -41.47 20.04
N ALA A 501 -20.57 -40.26 20.27
CA ALA A 501 -20.68 -39.58 21.55
C ALA A 501 -21.88 -38.64 21.68
N LEU A 502 -22.33 -37.99 20.58
CA LEU A 502 -23.38 -36.98 20.66
C LEU A 502 -24.72 -37.54 21.17
N PRO A 503 -25.22 -38.69 20.69
CA PRO A 503 -26.47 -39.26 21.21
C PRO A 503 -26.36 -39.58 22.70
N ARG A 504 -25.22 -40.15 23.13
CA ARG A 504 -24.95 -40.47 24.54
C ARG A 504 -24.89 -39.24 25.43
N ALA A 505 -24.15 -38.20 25.02
CA ALA A 505 -24.04 -36.95 25.78
C ALA A 505 -25.38 -36.19 25.86
N TYR A 506 -26.26 -36.39 24.88
CA TYR A 506 -27.61 -35.84 24.88
C TYR A 506 -28.56 -36.59 25.82
N GLU A 507 -28.57 -37.92 25.78
CA GLU A 507 -29.43 -38.78 26.60
C GLU A 507 -28.97 -38.88 28.06
N HIS A 508 -27.64 -38.85 28.27
CA HIS A 508 -26.99 -38.99 29.57
C HIS A 508 -26.03 -37.80 29.78
N PRO A 509 -26.52 -36.65 30.30
CA PRO A 509 -25.72 -35.43 30.48
C PRO A 509 -24.47 -35.61 31.36
N ASP A 510 -24.52 -36.57 32.29
CA ASP A 510 -23.45 -36.91 33.24
C ASP A 510 -22.44 -37.94 32.69
N ASP A 511 -22.63 -38.43 31.45
CA ASP A 511 -21.66 -39.32 30.79
C ASP A 511 -20.40 -38.52 30.41
N LEU A 512 -19.46 -38.42 31.36
CA LEU A 512 -18.22 -37.68 31.18
C LEU A 512 -17.37 -38.24 30.03
N SER A 513 -17.46 -39.54 29.73
CA SER A 513 -16.75 -40.14 28.59
C SER A 513 -17.30 -39.60 27.26
N ALA A 514 -18.63 -39.52 27.12
CA ALA A 514 -19.26 -38.92 25.96
C ALA A 514 -18.98 -37.41 25.84
N ARG A 515 -19.01 -36.67 26.96
CA ARG A 515 -18.61 -35.24 27.02
C ARG A 515 -17.16 -35.02 26.60
N THR A 516 -16.26 -35.90 27.03
CA THR A 516 -14.84 -35.90 26.66
C THR A 516 -14.67 -36.12 25.16
N ALA A 517 -15.32 -37.15 24.62
CA ALA A 517 -15.28 -37.43 23.19
C ALA A 517 -15.84 -36.27 22.35
N MET A 518 -16.95 -35.66 22.77
CA MET A 518 -17.53 -34.49 22.09
C MET A 518 -16.63 -33.26 22.12
N SER A 519 -15.99 -32.96 23.26
CA SER A 519 -15.10 -31.80 23.40
C SER A 519 -13.86 -31.95 22.51
N ASN A 520 -13.27 -33.14 22.48
CA ASN A 520 -12.17 -33.47 21.57
C ASN A 520 -12.62 -33.40 20.11
N ALA A 521 -13.81 -33.91 19.77
CA ALA A 521 -14.32 -33.90 18.41
C ALA A 521 -14.61 -32.49 17.88
N ALA A 522 -15.18 -31.62 18.71
CA ALA A 522 -15.40 -30.20 18.38
C ALA A 522 -14.07 -29.47 18.12
N THR A 523 -13.05 -29.72 18.95
CA THR A 523 -11.70 -29.15 18.76
C THR A 523 -11.06 -29.66 17.47
N LEU A 524 -11.17 -30.97 17.18
CA LEU A 524 -10.66 -31.56 15.93
C LEU A 524 -11.34 -30.97 14.68
N ALA A 525 -12.67 -30.79 14.73
CA ALA A 525 -13.41 -30.11 13.69
C ALA A 525 -12.95 -28.65 13.55
N GLY A 526 -12.70 -27.98 14.69
CA GLY A 526 -12.06 -26.68 14.81
C GLY A 526 -10.75 -26.58 14.03
N LEU A 527 -9.80 -27.46 14.33
CA LEU A 527 -8.49 -27.52 13.68
C LEU A 527 -8.62 -27.76 12.17
N ALA A 528 -9.61 -28.54 11.74
CA ALA A 528 -9.88 -28.79 10.33
C ALA A 528 -10.42 -27.54 9.61
N PHE A 529 -11.54 -26.97 10.07
CA PHE A 529 -12.15 -25.81 9.39
C PHE A 529 -11.28 -24.56 9.51
N SER A 530 -10.44 -24.47 10.55
CA SER A 530 -9.47 -23.37 10.70
C SER A 530 -8.46 -23.31 9.55
N ASN A 531 -8.28 -24.40 8.80
CA ASN A 531 -7.32 -24.51 7.70
C ASN A 531 -7.99 -24.83 6.35
N ALA A 532 -9.17 -25.48 6.37
CA ALA A 532 -9.95 -25.77 5.18
C ALA A 532 -11.16 -24.82 4.97
N PHE A 533 -11.44 -23.93 5.91
CA PHE A 533 -12.64 -23.09 5.97
C PHE A 533 -13.94 -23.91 6.01
N VAL A 534 -15.07 -23.20 6.07
CA VAL A 534 -16.43 -23.74 6.00
C VAL A 534 -17.06 -23.46 4.63
N GLY A 535 -18.32 -23.85 4.43
CA GLY A 535 -19.01 -23.74 3.16
C GLY A 535 -20.34 -22.99 3.22
N THR A 536 -21.19 -23.33 2.24
CA THR A 536 -22.51 -22.70 2.05
C THR A 536 -23.44 -22.95 3.23
N ASN A 537 -23.26 -24.02 4.00
CA ASN A 537 -24.11 -24.31 5.15
C ASN A 537 -24.01 -23.21 6.20
N HIS A 538 -22.77 -22.87 6.59
CA HIS A 538 -22.51 -21.77 7.52
C HIS A 538 -23.03 -20.44 6.97
N ALA A 539 -22.81 -20.15 5.68
CA ALA A 539 -23.30 -18.92 5.08
C ALA A 539 -24.84 -18.77 5.19
N LEU A 540 -25.59 -19.85 4.94
CA LEU A 540 -27.04 -19.88 5.12
C LEU A 540 -27.44 -19.79 6.60
N ALA A 541 -26.76 -20.54 7.47
CA ALA A 541 -27.01 -20.55 8.90
C ALA A 541 -26.77 -19.18 9.55
N HIS A 542 -25.73 -18.45 9.17
CA HIS A 542 -25.48 -17.08 9.64
C HIS A 542 -26.62 -16.14 9.23
N ALA A 543 -26.98 -16.12 7.94
CA ALA A 543 -28.00 -15.21 7.43
C ALA A 543 -29.39 -15.48 8.03
N VAL A 544 -29.78 -16.75 8.11
CA VAL A 544 -31.10 -17.18 8.60
C VAL A 544 -31.16 -17.11 10.12
N GLY A 545 -30.11 -17.57 10.80
CA GLY A 545 -30.01 -17.48 12.26
C GLY A 545 -30.10 -16.06 12.77
N ALA A 546 -29.38 -15.12 12.14
CA ALA A 546 -29.44 -13.70 12.50
C ALA A 546 -30.83 -13.10 12.25
N LYS A 547 -31.51 -13.46 11.16
CA LYS A 547 -32.82 -12.90 10.81
C LYS A 547 -33.96 -13.40 11.71
N PHE A 548 -33.91 -14.66 12.13
CA PHE A 548 -35.02 -15.31 12.83
C PHE A 548 -34.72 -15.66 14.30
N GLY A 549 -33.55 -15.28 14.82
CA GLY A 549 -33.18 -15.59 16.21
C GLY A 549 -33.01 -17.09 16.48
N ILE A 550 -32.58 -17.85 15.47
CA ILE A 550 -32.33 -19.29 15.60
C ILE A 550 -30.88 -19.51 16.02
N SER A 551 -30.64 -20.39 17.00
CA SER A 551 -29.28 -20.77 17.43
C SER A 551 -28.45 -21.32 16.26
N HIS A 552 -27.15 -21.00 16.24
CA HIS A 552 -26.27 -21.29 15.11
C HIS A 552 -26.26 -22.77 14.72
N GLY A 553 -26.00 -23.66 15.69
CA GLY A 553 -25.97 -25.10 15.47
C GLY A 553 -27.30 -25.69 15.00
N ARG A 554 -28.44 -25.14 15.46
CA ARG A 554 -29.76 -25.55 14.99
C ARG A 554 -30.00 -25.14 13.55
N ALA A 555 -29.65 -23.91 13.18
CA ALA A 555 -29.73 -23.46 11.80
C ALA A 555 -28.83 -24.33 10.89
N ASN A 556 -27.61 -24.63 11.34
CA ASN A 556 -26.70 -25.55 10.65
C ASN A 556 -27.35 -26.94 10.44
N GLY A 557 -27.96 -27.52 11.46
CA GLY A 557 -28.66 -28.81 11.38
C GLY A 557 -29.83 -28.83 10.39
N ILE A 558 -30.59 -27.73 10.30
CA ILE A 558 -31.70 -27.62 9.33
C ILE A 558 -31.16 -27.63 7.89
N PHE A 559 -30.07 -26.92 7.60
CA PHE A 559 -29.55 -26.79 6.23
C PHE A 559 -28.68 -27.98 5.79
N LEU A 560 -28.00 -28.65 6.73
CA LEU A 560 -26.95 -29.62 6.43
C LEU A 560 -27.39 -30.72 5.43
N PRO A 561 -28.53 -31.41 5.59
CA PRO A 561 -28.95 -32.44 4.64
C PRO A 561 -29.25 -31.90 3.23
N HIS A 562 -29.62 -30.64 3.11
CA HIS A 562 -29.92 -30.00 1.82
C HIS A 562 -28.64 -29.52 1.14
N VAL A 563 -27.73 -28.91 1.90
CA VAL A 563 -26.44 -28.43 1.41
C VAL A 563 -25.55 -29.59 0.95
N LEU A 564 -25.54 -30.71 1.67
CA LEU A 564 -24.82 -31.91 1.23
C LEU A 564 -25.30 -32.41 -0.15
N ARG A 565 -26.62 -32.46 -0.38
CA ARG A 565 -27.18 -32.85 -1.68
C ARG A 565 -26.87 -31.84 -2.77
N TYR A 566 -26.91 -30.55 -2.43
CA TYR A 566 -26.55 -29.46 -3.34
C TYR A 566 -25.07 -29.55 -3.76
N ASN A 567 -24.15 -29.67 -2.80
CA ASN A 567 -22.71 -29.79 -3.05
C ASN A 567 -22.34 -31.09 -3.78
N ALA A 568 -23.16 -32.14 -3.69
CA ALA A 568 -22.99 -33.38 -4.45
C ALA A 568 -23.53 -33.32 -5.90
N SER A 569 -24.27 -32.26 -6.24
CA SER A 569 -24.76 -32.02 -7.60
C SER A 569 -23.72 -31.29 -8.47
N LEU A 570 -23.85 -31.41 -9.80
CA LEU A 570 -22.92 -30.69 -10.69
C LEU A 570 -22.99 -29.18 -10.43
N PRO A 571 -21.87 -28.51 -10.12
CA PRO A 571 -21.88 -27.09 -9.76
C PRO A 571 -22.38 -26.23 -10.93
N THR A 572 -23.33 -25.34 -10.65
CA THR A 572 -23.74 -24.27 -11.56
C THR A 572 -22.87 -23.01 -11.42
N LYS A 573 -22.11 -22.92 -10.33
CA LYS A 573 -21.17 -21.83 -10.01
C LYS A 573 -19.84 -22.42 -9.53
N PHE A 574 -18.74 -21.86 -10.01
CA PHE A 574 -17.39 -22.28 -9.64
C PHE A 574 -16.69 -21.19 -8.81
N MET A 575 -16.03 -21.60 -7.73
CA MET A 575 -15.21 -20.70 -6.91
C MET A 575 -13.77 -20.70 -7.44
N PRO A 576 -13.13 -19.52 -7.63
CA PRO A 576 -11.76 -19.45 -8.11
C PRO A 576 -10.75 -19.84 -7.03
N ALA A 577 -10.53 -21.14 -6.84
CA ALA A 577 -9.48 -21.68 -5.96
C ALA A 577 -8.36 -22.32 -6.81
N PRO A 578 -7.12 -21.81 -6.79
CA PRO A 578 -6.07 -22.32 -7.68
C PRO A 578 -5.70 -23.79 -7.42
N GLY A 579 -5.88 -24.29 -6.19
CA GLY A 579 -5.66 -25.70 -5.84
C GLY A 579 -6.79 -26.64 -6.24
N TYR A 580 -7.96 -26.11 -6.60
CA TYR A 580 -9.10 -26.89 -7.05
C TYR A 580 -9.01 -27.11 -8.57
N SER A 581 -8.63 -28.32 -8.99
CA SER A 581 -8.41 -28.66 -10.40
C SER A 581 -9.66 -29.24 -11.07
N ALA A 582 -10.48 -29.99 -10.34
CA ALA A 582 -11.67 -30.66 -10.86
C ALA A 582 -12.71 -30.89 -9.75
N TYR A 583 -13.97 -31.01 -10.15
CA TYR A 583 -15.06 -31.40 -9.26
C TYR A 583 -15.08 -32.92 -9.06
N ILE A 584 -15.05 -33.37 -7.80
CA ILE A 584 -14.81 -34.78 -7.44
C ILE A 584 -15.92 -35.46 -6.63
N ALA A 585 -17.03 -34.77 -6.30
CA ALA A 585 -18.00 -35.32 -5.35
C ALA A 585 -18.75 -36.58 -5.84
N ARG A 586 -18.82 -36.82 -7.16
CA ARG A 586 -19.47 -38.00 -7.76
C ARG A 586 -18.51 -39.14 -8.10
N THR A 587 -17.20 -38.90 -8.08
CA THR A 587 -16.21 -39.93 -8.42
C THR A 587 -15.88 -40.75 -7.18
N SER A 588 -15.87 -42.07 -7.32
CA SER A 588 -15.59 -43.09 -6.28
C SER A 588 -14.17 -43.03 -5.69
N THR A 589 -13.46 -41.91 -5.82
CA THR A 589 -12.04 -41.74 -5.54
C THR A 589 -11.73 -41.17 -4.15
N ARG A 590 -12.75 -40.77 -3.36
CA ARG A 590 -12.61 -40.54 -1.92
C ARG A 590 -13.27 -41.70 -1.16
N SER A 591 -12.59 -42.84 -1.09
CA SER A 591 -12.99 -43.92 -0.20
C SER A 591 -12.70 -43.50 1.25
N TRP A 592 -13.73 -43.03 1.97
CA TRP A 592 -13.70 -42.91 3.43
C TRP A 592 -14.00 -44.25 4.11
N ALA A 593 -13.59 -45.35 3.48
CA ALA A 593 -13.91 -46.71 3.90
C ALA A 593 -12.66 -47.58 3.80
N SER A 594 -11.94 -47.66 4.91
CA SER A 594 -11.24 -48.86 5.40
C SER A 594 -11.12 -48.75 6.90
#